data_AF-A0A1I0Z779-F1
#
_entry.id   AF-A0A1I0Z779-F1
#
_cell.length_a   1.000
_cell.length_b   1.000
_cell.length_c   1.000
_cell.angle_alpha   90.00
_cell.angle_beta   90.00
_cell.angle_gamma   90.00
#
_symmetry.space_group_name_H-M   'P 1'
#
loop_
_entity.id
_entity.type
_entity.pdbx_description
1 polymer ?
#
loop_
_entity_poly.entity_id
_entity_poly.type
_entity_poly.pdbx_seq_one_letter_code
_entity_poly.pdbx_strand_id
1 'polypeptide(L)'
;MSHQKNNNDDFLTAVGSAVLAWGVLAMMWATTTIMLAIFFLLKRPISRALHLERCSTSWSSTKLLYGPIKCLASILFLFVFFVTAKKLSATPTHVDQITVYMLALCAALPCGLLFNILHWMQQYAEDPAIQKKMAGIAAERYVQKLIEDFRKKDLPASRSLHGKLFVFNEHAPSEFSVEVDHMLITERNVFVIETKCKSGTLSARADSPTWKVSSPYGDTDMRNALKQVKNAIRVLQRQTALPCELIPLVAIKGNDVKIDNGPTNVLVAANLANVLRAFEHGKPHPILDPASVTALLLPHVNDDPAAMERHIERANAARARAEMTEIVNAASIR
;
A
#
# COMPACT_ATOMS: atom_id res chain seq x y z
N MET A 1 -58.07 -18.13 -56.95
CA MET A 1 -56.80 -17.39 -56.86
C MET A 1 -56.18 -17.67 -55.51
N SER A 2 -55.17 -18.54 -55.43
CA SER A 2 -54.46 -18.80 -54.16
C SER A 2 -53.35 -17.78 -53.99
N HIS A 3 -53.36 -17.04 -52.88
CA HIS A 3 -52.22 -16.23 -52.48
C HIS A 3 -51.04 -17.15 -52.17
N GLN A 4 -50.07 -17.19 -53.09
CA GLN A 4 -48.79 -17.85 -52.89
C GLN A 4 -48.04 -17.04 -51.82
N LYS A 5 -47.95 -17.59 -50.60
CA LYS A 5 -47.21 -16.99 -49.49
C LYS A 5 -45.73 -16.94 -49.88
N ASN A 6 -45.18 -15.74 -50.00
CA ASN A 6 -43.85 -15.50 -50.55
C ASN A 6 -42.77 -15.90 -49.52
N ASN A 7 -42.48 -17.20 -49.40
CA ASN A 7 -41.48 -17.74 -48.47
C ASN A 7 -40.06 -17.15 -48.63
N ASN A 8 -39.78 -16.51 -49.77
CA ASN A 8 -38.51 -15.82 -50.00
C ASN A 8 -38.36 -14.54 -49.16
N ASP A 9 -39.46 -13.83 -48.86
CA ASP A 9 -39.40 -12.61 -48.05
C ASP A 9 -39.13 -12.95 -46.58
N ASP A 10 -39.73 -14.02 -46.06
CA ASP A 10 -39.48 -14.50 -44.68
C ASP A 10 -38.02 -14.98 -44.50
N PHE A 11 -37.45 -15.65 -45.50
CA PHE A 11 -36.05 -16.10 -45.47
C PHE A 11 -35.06 -14.92 -45.52
N LEU A 12 -35.28 -13.95 -46.42
CA LEU A 12 -34.42 -12.77 -46.52
C LEU A 12 -34.48 -11.90 -45.25
N THR A 13 -35.66 -11.81 -44.62
CA THR A 13 -35.83 -11.09 -43.35
C THR A 13 -35.17 -11.83 -42.18
N ALA A 14 -35.23 -13.17 -42.16
CA ALA A 14 -34.53 -14.00 -41.16
C ALA A 14 -33.00 -13.95 -41.31
N VAL A 15 -32.47 -13.98 -42.54
CA VAL A 15 -31.03 -13.87 -42.80
C VAL A 15 -30.54 -12.45 -42.48
N GLY A 16 -31.28 -11.42 -42.88
CA GLY A 16 -30.96 -10.02 -42.55
C GLY A 16 -30.95 -9.76 -41.04
N SER A 17 -31.92 -10.28 -40.30
CA SER A 17 -31.96 -10.16 -38.84
C SER A 17 -30.85 -10.94 -38.14
N ALA A 18 -30.48 -12.12 -38.63
CA ALA A 18 -29.35 -12.88 -38.10
C ALA A 18 -28.01 -12.16 -38.33
N VAL A 19 -27.77 -11.63 -39.53
CA VAL A 19 -26.54 -10.86 -39.86
C VAL A 19 -26.44 -9.60 -39.00
N LEU A 20 -27.55 -8.89 -38.78
CA LEU A 20 -27.60 -7.75 -37.88
C LEU A 20 -27.33 -8.15 -36.42
N ALA A 21 -27.89 -9.26 -35.95
CA ALA A 21 -27.65 -9.76 -34.59
C ALA A 21 -26.16 -10.12 -34.38
N TRP A 22 -25.53 -10.80 -35.34
CA TRP A 22 -24.09 -11.12 -35.30
C TRP A 22 -23.22 -9.87 -35.38
N GLY A 23 -23.58 -8.91 -36.23
CA GLY A 23 -22.88 -7.62 -36.35
C GLY A 23 -22.92 -6.82 -35.04
N VAL A 24 -24.10 -6.76 -34.40
CA VAL A 24 -24.26 -6.15 -33.08
C VAL A 24 -23.40 -6.89 -32.05
N LEU A 25 -23.47 -8.23 -31.99
CA LEU A 25 -22.69 -9.04 -31.04
C LEU A 25 -21.18 -8.81 -31.19
N ALA A 26 -20.67 -8.77 -32.42
CA ALA A 26 -19.26 -8.53 -32.72
C ALA A 26 -18.82 -7.13 -32.26
N MET A 27 -19.64 -6.11 -32.49
CA MET A 27 -19.39 -4.77 -31.96
C MET A 27 -19.44 -4.74 -30.42
N MET A 28 -20.40 -5.42 -29.78
CA MET A 28 -20.44 -5.50 -28.31
C MET A 28 -19.14 -6.06 -27.76
N TRP A 29 -18.66 -7.13 -28.39
CA TRP A 29 -17.42 -7.78 -28.01
C TRP A 29 -16.21 -6.86 -28.24
N ALA A 30 -16.14 -6.18 -29.38
CA ALA A 30 -15.07 -5.23 -29.69
C ALA A 30 -15.05 -4.04 -28.73
N THR A 31 -16.18 -3.37 -28.48
CA THR A 31 -16.27 -2.24 -27.56
C THR A 31 -15.94 -2.65 -26.13
N THR A 32 -16.43 -3.80 -25.67
CA THR A 32 -16.12 -4.31 -24.33
C THR A 32 -14.63 -4.62 -24.20
N THR A 33 -14.02 -5.25 -25.21
CA THR A 33 -12.58 -5.57 -25.22
C THR A 33 -11.73 -4.31 -25.22
N ILE A 34 -12.09 -3.30 -26.02
CA ILE A 34 -11.40 -2.00 -26.06
C ILE A 34 -11.50 -1.31 -24.69
N MET A 35 -12.69 -1.25 -24.09
CA MET A 35 -12.82 -0.65 -22.77
C MET A 35 -12.05 -1.42 -21.69
N LEU A 36 -12.05 -2.75 -21.73
CA LEU A 36 -11.26 -3.57 -20.81
C LEU A 36 -9.76 -3.29 -20.98
N ALA A 37 -9.27 -3.17 -22.21
CA ALA A 37 -7.88 -2.80 -22.49
C ALA A 37 -7.54 -1.40 -21.96
N ILE A 38 -8.42 -0.41 -22.19
CA ILE A 38 -8.28 0.95 -21.66
C ILE A 38 -8.24 0.92 -20.13
N PHE A 39 -9.21 0.28 -19.48
CA PHE A 39 -9.26 0.21 -18.02
C PHE A 39 -8.11 -0.61 -17.42
N PHE A 40 -7.61 -1.63 -18.12
CA PHE A 40 -6.41 -2.35 -17.69
C PHE A 40 -5.19 -1.43 -17.67
N LEU A 41 -4.96 -0.67 -18.74
CA LEU A 41 -3.87 0.30 -18.82
C LEU A 41 -4.04 1.44 -17.79
N LEU A 42 -5.27 1.89 -17.57
CA LEU A 42 -5.59 2.96 -16.64
C LEU A 42 -5.74 2.52 -15.18
N LYS A 43 -5.76 1.22 -14.88
CA LYS A 43 -5.94 0.69 -13.51
C LYS A 43 -4.92 1.30 -12.56
N ARG A 44 -3.63 1.21 -12.89
CA ARG A 44 -2.55 1.69 -12.02
C ARG A 44 -2.59 3.22 -11.80
N PRO A 45 -2.70 4.08 -12.83
CA PRO A 45 -2.78 5.52 -12.62
C PRO A 45 -4.05 5.93 -11.87
N ILE A 46 -5.21 5.35 -12.18
CA ILE A 46 -6.47 5.65 -11.47
C ILE A 46 -6.40 5.18 -10.01
N SER A 47 -5.96 3.95 -9.76
CA SER A 47 -5.82 3.42 -8.41
C SER A 47 -4.89 4.27 -7.53
N ARG A 48 -3.81 4.79 -8.11
CA ARG A 48 -2.89 5.70 -7.41
C ARG A 48 -3.52 7.06 -7.16
N ALA A 49 -4.11 7.69 -8.19
CA ALA A 49 -4.71 9.02 -8.08
C ALA A 49 -5.88 9.06 -7.08
N LEU A 50 -6.69 8.00 -7.05
CA LEU A 50 -7.84 7.88 -6.14
C LEU A 50 -7.50 7.18 -4.81
N HIS A 51 -6.24 6.80 -4.60
CA HIS A 51 -5.78 6.05 -3.43
C HIS A 51 -6.64 4.81 -3.10
N LEU A 52 -7.04 4.04 -4.13
CA LEU A 52 -8.01 2.95 -3.98
C LEU A 52 -7.53 1.84 -3.01
N GLU A 53 -6.22 1.59 -2.91
CA GLU A 53 -5.65 0.69 -1.90
C GLU A 53 -5.95 1.14 -0.46
N ARG A 54 -5.98 2.46 -0.22
CA ARG A 54 -6.33 3.01 1.09
C ARG A 54 -7.83 2.94 1.32
N CYS A 55 -8.62 3.33 0.32
CA CYS A 55 -10.08 3.31 0.39
C CYS A 55 -10.64 1.89 0.53
N SER A 56 -9.94 0.86 0.04
CA SER A 56 -10.38 -0.54 0.21
C SER A 56 -10.39 -1.00 1.66
N THR A 57 -9.61 -0.38 2.55
CA THR A 57 -9.62 -0.73 3.99
C THR A 57 -10.97 -0.48 4.68
N SER A 58 -11.78 0.46 4.18
CA SER A 58 -13.14 0.69 4.67
C SER A 58 -14.19 -0.16 3.96
N TRP A 59 -13.80 -1.01 2.99
CA TRP A 59 -14.74 -1.78 2.18
C TRP A 59 -15.59 -2.74 3.02
N SER A 60 -15.00 -3.39 4.02
CA SER A 60 -15.72 -4.35 4.89
C SER A 60 -16.88 -3.70 5.65
N SER A 61 -16.70 -2.47 6.14
CA SER A 61 -17.75 -1.72 6.86
C SER A 61 -18.80 -1.09 5.94
N THR A 62 -18.50 -0.98 4.64
CA THR A 62 -19.34 -0.29 3.66
C THR A 62 -19.83 -1.21 2.53
N LYS A 63 -19.56 -2.52 2.64
CA LYS A 63 -19.91 -3.53 1.62
C LYS A 63 -21.40 -3.51 1.26
N LEU A 64 -22.27 -3.27 2.24
CA LEU A 64 -23.72 -3.16 2.07
C LEU A 64 -24.14 -1.97 1.21
N LEU A 65 -23.35 -0.88 1.20
CA LEU A 65 -23.60 0.29 0.38
C LEU A 65 -23.03 0.10 -1.03
N TYR A 66 -21.81 -0.44 -1.14
CA TYR A 66 -21.11 -0.56 -2.43
C TYR A 66 -21.63 -1.68 -3.33
N GLY A 67 -22.17 -2.76 -2.78
CA GLY A 67 -22.80 -3.84 -3.57
C GLY A 67 -23.93 -3.33 -4.47
N PRO A 68 -24.95 -2.65 -3.93
CA PRO A 68 -26.02 -2.03 -4.71
C PRO A 68 -25.52 -1.01 -5.72
N ILE A 69 -24.54 -0.15 -5.36
CA ILE A 69 -23.99 0.86 -6.29
C ILE A 69 -23.27 0.17 -7.47
N LYS A 70 -22.49 -0.89 -7.21
CA LYS A 70 -21.85 -1.67 -8.26
C LYS A 70 -22.88 -2.31 -9.19
N CYS A 71 -23.94 -2.88 -8.65
CA CYS A 71 -25.04 -3.47 -9.43
C CYS A 71 -25.75 -2.40 -10.27
N LEU A 72 -26.07 -1.25 -9.69
CA LEU A 72 -26.69 -0.12 -10.39
C LEU A 72 -25.79 0.38 -11.52
N ALA A 73 -24.48 0.54 -11.28
CA ALA A 73 -23.52 0.93 -12.31
C ALA A 73 -23.47 -0.09 -13.47
N SER A 74 -23.53 -1.39 -13.18
CA SER A 74 -23.62 -2.43 -14.21
C SER A 74 -24.93 -2.36 -15.00
N ILE A 75 -26.07 -2.17 -14.32
CA ILE A 75 -27.38 -2.06 -14.97
C ILE A 75 -27.42 -0.80 -15.86
N LEU A 76 -26.95 0.34 -15.37
CA LEU A 76 -26.89 1.58 -16.13
C LEU A 76 -25.97 1.45 -17.35
N PHE A 77 -24.82 0.80 -17.19
CA PHE A 77 -23.92 0.50 -18.31
C PHE A 77 -24.62 -0.35 -19.38
N LEU A 78 -25.28 -1.44 -18.99
CA LEU A 78 -26.01 -2.31 -19.91
C LEU A 78 -27.22 -1.60 -20.54
N PHE A 79 -27.92 -0.74 -19.81
CA PHE A 79 -29.06 0.03 -20.31
C PHE A 79 -28.64 1.04 -21.37
N VAL A 80 -27.61 1.86 -21.10
CA VAL A 80 -27.06 2.80 -22.09
C VAL A 80 -26.64 2.05 -23.35
N PHE A 81 -26.00 0.90 -23.17
CA PHE A 81 -25.56 0.05 -24.27
C PHE A 81 -26.73 -0.53 -25.10
N PHE A 82 -27.80 -0.99 -24.45
CA PHE A 82 -28.97 -1.54 -25.13
C PHE A 82 -29.78 -0.47 -25.88
N VAL A 83 -29.98 0.70 -25.26
CA VAL A 83 -30.70 1.83 -25.88
C VAL A 83 -30.02 2.29 -27.15
N THR A 84 -28.69 2.32 -27.16
CA THR A 84 -27.92 2.76 -28.33
C THR A 84 -27.99 1.72 -29.43
N ALA A 85 -27.83 0.43 -29.11
CA ALA A 85 -28.03 -0.67 -30.07
C ALA A 85 -29.42 -0.65 -30.74
N LYS A 86 -30.50 -0.32 -30.02
CA LYS A 86 -31.85 -0.19 -30.60
C LYS A 86 -32.04 1.02 -31.50
N LYS A 87 -31.42 2.17 -31.21
CA LYS A 87 -31.51 3.36 -32.09
C LYS A 87 -30.82 3.13 -33.44
N LEU A 88 -29.81 2.27 -33.47
CA LEU A 88 -29.06 1.93 -34.68
C LEU A 88 -29.83 1.09 -35.69
N SER A 89 -30.80 0.29 -35.25
CA SER A 89 -31.63 -0.48 -36.17
C SER A 89 -32.69 0.36 -36.91
N ALA A 90 -32.82 1.65 -36.59
CA ALA A 90 -33.96 2.48 -37.02
C ALA A 90 -33.64 3.57 -38.06
N THR A 91 -32.36 3.90 -38.35
CA THR A 91 -32.01 5.01 -39.27
C THR A 91 -30.88 4.66 -40.24
N PRO A 92 -31.02 4.93 -41.57
CA PRO A 92 -30.09 4.44 -42.61
C PRO A 92 -28.95 5.40 -42.99
N THR A 93 -28.81 6.56 -42.35
CA THR A 93 -27.73 7.53 -42.66
C THR A 93 -26.46 7.23 -41.86
N HIS A 94 -25.38 6.83 -42.54
CA HIS A 94 -24.11 6.42 -41.92
C HIS A 94 -23.48 7.45 -40.96
N VAL A 95 -23.70 8.75 -41.17
CA VAL A 95 -23.13 9.81 -40.32
C VAL A 95 -23.84 9.91 -38.96
N ASP A 96 -25.16 9.77 -38.93
CA ASP A 96 -25.94 9.82 -37.69
C ASP A 96 -25.65 8.61 -36.79
N GLN A 97 -25.36 7.45 -37.40
CA GLN A 97 -24.98 6.25 -36.68
C GLN A 97 -23.66 6.44 -35.91
N ILE A 98 -22.63 7.01 -36.55
CA ILE A 98 -21.32 7.26 -35.91
C ILE A 98 -21.47 8.23 -34.73
N THR A 99 -22.21 9.33 -34.90
CA THR A 99 -22.44 10.30 -33.81
C THR A 99 -23.20 9.67 -32.65
N VAL A 100 -24.21 8.84 -32.92
CA VAL A 100 -24.93 8.09 -31.87
C VAL A 100 -24.02 7.09 -31.15
N TYR A 101 -23.13 6.38 -31.86
CA TYR A 101 -22.13 5.51 -31.23
C TYR A 101 -21.17 6.26 -30.32
N MET A 102 -20.66 7.41 -30.77
CA MET A 102 -19.76 8.22 -29.95
C MET A 102 -20.46 8.74 -28.70
N LEU A 103 -21.71 9.19 -28.82
CA LEU A 103 -22.49 9.67 -27.68
C LEU A 103 -22.83 8.54 -26.70
N ALA A 104 -23.15 7.34 -27.22
CA ALA A 104 -23.35 6.12 -26.46
C ALA A 104 -22.14 5.76 -25.61
N LEU A 105 -20.98 5.74 -26.26
CA LEU A 105 -19.70 5.40 -25.65
C LEU A 105 -19.35 6.42 -24.57
N CYS A 106 -19.51 7.71 -24.86
CA CYS A 106 -19.31 8.80 -23.89
C CYS A 106 -20.24 8.68 -22.68
N ALA A 107 -21.51 8.28 -22.87
CA ALA A 107 -22.45 8.08 -21.78
C ALA A 107 -22.16 6.81 -20.95
N ALA A 108 -21.65 5.76 -21.59
CA ALA A 108 -21.34 4.48 -20.94
C ALA A 108 -20.01 4.51 -20.16
N LEU A 109 -19.05 5.34 -20.60
CA LEU A 109 -17.71 5.44 -20.01
C LEU A 109 -17.72 5.77 -18.50
N PRO A 110 -18.46 6.77 -17.98
CA PRO A 110 -18.53 7.04 -16.55
C PRO A 110 -19.06 5.87 -15.73
N CYS A 111 -20.08 5.16 -16.23
CA CYS A 111 -20.65 3.99 -15.57
C CYS A 111 -19.65 2.83 -15.53
N GLY A 112 -18.97 2.58 -16.65
CA GLY A 112 -17.91 1.59 -16.75
C GLY A 112 -16.72 1.90 -15.84
N LEU A 113 -16.32 3.18 -15.75
CA LEU A 113 -15.27 3.64 -14.85
C LEU A 113 -15.64 3.42 -13.38
N LEU A 114 -16.85 3.83 -12.98
CA LEU A 114 -17.35 3.64 -11.61
C LEU A 114 -17.40 2.16 -11.24
N PHE A 115 -17.93 1.31 -12.13
CA PHE A 115 -17.93 -0.14 -11.92
C PHE A 115 -16.52 -0.70 -11.71
N ASN A 116 -15.56 -0.30 -12.54
CA ASN A 116 -14.17 -0.76 -12.43
C ASN A 116 -13.50 -0.28 -11.14
N ILE A 117 -13.72 0.98 -10.73
CA ILE A 117 -13.22 1.50 -9.45
C ILE A 117 -13.74 0.66 -8.28
N LEU A 118 -15.04 0.40 -8.23
CA LEU A 118 -15.65 -0.42 -7.17
C LEU A 118 -15.14 -1.85 -7.21
N HIS A 119 -14.95 -2.41 -8.40
CA HIS A 119 -14.38 -3.74 -8.55
C HIS A 119 -12.92 -3.82 -8.08
N TRP A 120 -12.08 -2.84 -8.41
CA TRP A 120 -10.70 -2.79 -7.94
C TRP A 120 -10.61 -2.57 -6.44
N MET A 121 -11.46 -1.72 -5.86
CA MET A 121 -11.56 -1.57 -4.40
C MET A 121 -11.89 -2.89 -3.72
N GLN A 122 -12.83 -3.66 -4.27
CA GLN A 122 -13.14 -5.00 -3.77
C GLN A 122 -11.93 -5.95 -3.87
N GLN A 123 -11.27 -6.00 -5.03
CA GLN A 123 -10.06 -6.83 -5.22
C GLN A 123 -8.97 -6.47 -4.20
N TYR A 124 -8.72 -5.18 -3.98
CA TYR A 124 -7.75 -4.71 -3.00
C TYR A 124 -8.17 -4.97 -1.55
N ALA A 125 -9.48 -5.03 -1.27
CA ALA A 125 -10.01 -5.39 0.05
C ALA A 125 -9.77 -6.89 0.36
N GLU A 126 -9.80 -7.72 -0.68
CA GLU A 126 -9.65 -9.19 -0.57
C GLU A 126 -8.19 -9.65 -0.69
N ASP A 127 -7.29 -8.84 -1.26
CA ASP A 127 -5.86 -9.15 -1.43
C ASP A 127 -5.09 -9.11 -0.09
N PRO A 128 -4.57 -10.26 0.41
CA PRO A 128 -3.86 -10.32 1.69
C PRO A 128 -2.57 -9.49 1.73
N ALA A 129 -1.86 -9.34 0.61
CA ALA A 129 -0.62 -8.57 0.56
C ALA A 129 -0.91 -7.07 0.71
N ILE A 130 -1.97 -6.59 0.07
CA ILE A 130 -2.42 -5.20 0.20
C ILE A 130 -2.95 -4.93 1.60
N GLN A 131 -3.77 -5.84 2.17
CA GLN A 131 -4.24 -5.72 3.54
C GLN A 131 -3.07 -5.65 4.54
N LYS A 132 -2.06 -6.51 4.38
CA LYS A 132 -0.84 -6.49 5.20
C LYS A 132 -0.09 -5.17 5.08
N LYS A 133 0.11 -4.66 3.86
CA LYS A 133 0.76 -3.36 3.61
C LYS A 133 0.00 -2.22 4.26
N MET A 134 -1.32 -2.18 4.07
CA MET A 134 -2.17 -1.13 4.64
C MET A 134 -2.23 -1.17 6.17
N ALA A 135 -2.24 -2.36 6.77
CA ALA A 135 -2.12 -2.53 8.22
C ALA A 135 -0.78 -2.02 8.75
N GLY A 136 0.33 -2.24 8.02
CA GLY A 136 1.64 -1.66 8.32
C GLY A 136 1.60 -0.12 8.34
N ILE A 137 1.09 0.50 7.27
CA ILE A 137 0.94 1.96 7.17
C ILE A 137 0.05 2.51 8.29
N ALA A 138 -1.02 1.80 8.65
CA ALA A 138 -1.90 2.20 9.75
C ALA A 138 -1.20 2.12 11.11
N ALA A 139 -0.35 1.11 11.33
CA ALA A 139 0.46 0.98 12.53
C ALA A 139 1.50 2.12 12.65
N GLU A 140 2.21 2.44 11.57
CA GLU A 140 3.17 3.55 11.54
C GLU A 140 2.48 4.89 11.84
N ARG A 141 1.32 5.17 11.22
CA ARG A 141 0.54 6.38 11.53
C ARG A 141 0.09 6.44 12.98
N TYR A 142 -0.28 5.29 13.56
CA TYR A 142 -0.67 5.21 14.96
C TYR A 142 0.51 5.55 15.88
N VAL A 143 1.68 4.98 15.63
CA VAL A 143 2.91 5.26 16.40
C VAL A 143 3.36 6.71 16.22
N GLN A 144 3.36 7.22 14.99
CA GLN A 144 3.61 8.63 14.70
C GLN A 144 2.71 9.54 15.53
N LYS A 145 1.40 9.26 15.57
CA LYS A 145 0.45 10.04 16.39
C LYS A 145 0.83 10.01 17.87
N LEU A 146 1.17 8.85 18.43
CA LEU A 146 1.58 8.76 19.83
C LEU A 146 2.84 9.58 20.12
N ILE A 147 3.83 9.55 19.23
CA ILE A 147 5.05 10.36 19.35
C ILE A 147 4.69 11.84 19.31
N GLU A 148 3.86 12.27 18.36
CA GLU A 148 3.46 13.66 18.20
C GLU A 148 2.63 14.19 19.38
N ASP A 149 1.71 13.39 19.89
CA ASP A 149 0.89 13.74 21.05
C ASP A 149 1.77 13.88 22.30
N PHE A 150 2.72 12.95 22.51
CA PHE A 150 3.70 13.02 23.60
C PHE A 150 4.62 14.23 23.43
N ARG A 151 5.14 14.47 22.23
CA ARG A 151 6.00 15.61 21.89
C ARG A 151 5.36 16.94 22.27
N LYS A 152 4.12 17.17 21.80
CA LYS A 152 3.40 18.42 22.01
C LYS A 152 3.05 18.65 23.48
N LYS A 153 2.74 17.58 24.22
CA LYS A 153 2.26 17.68 25.60
C LYS A 153 3.39 17.72 26.62
N ASP A 154 4.36 16.82 26.48
CA ASP A 154 5.36 16.53 27.52
C ASP A 154 6.75 17.07 27.14
N LEU A 155 7.07 17.26 25.85
CA LEU A 155 8.42 17.64 25.36
C LEU A 155 8.40 18.69 24.23
N PRO A 156 7.88 19.92 24.44
CA PRO A 156 7.65 20.87 23.35
C PRO A 156 8.92 21.33 22.62
N ALA A 157 10.09 21.28 23.26
CA ALA A 157 11.37 21.64 22.64
C ALA A 157 11.90 20.56 21.67
N SER A 158 11.40 19.32 21.78
CA SER A 158 11.90 18.19 20.99
C SER A 158 11.53 18.27 19.50
N ARG A 159 12.20 17.46 18.68
CA ARG A 159 11.99 17.35 17.24
C ARG A 159 11.71 15.90 16.86
N SER A 160 10.93 15.70 15.79
CA SER A 160 10.55 14.38 15.32
C SER A 160 10.74 14.29 13.81
N LEU A 161 11.23 13.15 13.34
CA LEU A 161 11.36 12.81 11.93
C LEU A 161 10.60 11.49 11.70
N HIS A 162 9.76 11.43 10.68
CA HIS A 162 8.94 10.25 10.39
C HIS A 162 9.09 9.83 8.93
N GLY A 163 9.22 8.52 8.70
CA GLY A 163 9.33 7.89 7.38
C GLY A 163 10.48 8.48 6.57
N LYS A 164 11.66 8.64 7.19
CA LYS A 164 12.80 9.30 6.56
C LYS A 164 13.80 8.30 6.03
N LEU A 165 14.19 8.50 4.78
CA LEU A 165 15.30 7.82 4.15
C LEU A 165 16.55 8.69 4.29
N PHE A 166 17.58 8.14 4.91
CA PHE A 166 18.89 8.75 4.99
C PHE A 166 19.79 8.15 3.91
N VAL A 167 20.32 8.97 3.01
CA VAL A 167 21.22 8.58 1.93
C VAL A 167 22.61 9.16 2.21
N PHE A 168 23.62 8.31 2.09
CA PHE A 168 25.02 8.66 2.33
C PHE A 168 25.85 8.35 1.09
N ASN A 169 26.86 9.19 0.84
CA ASN A 169 27.68 9.13 -0.37
C ASN A 169 26.82 9.11 -1.65
N GLU A 170 25.81 9.99 -1.69
CA GLU A 170 24.90 10.07 -2.82
C GLU A 170 25.67 10.29 -4.13
N HIS A 171 25.27 9.58 -5.19
CA HIS A 171 25.92 9.59 -6.50
C HIS A 171 27.35 9.00 -6.55
N ALA A 172 27.82 8.34 -5.48
CA ALA A 172 29.08 7.60 -5.48
C ALA A 172 28.85 6.08 -5.57
N PRO A 173 29.85 5.29 -6.03
CA PRO A 173 29.77 3.82 -6.00
C PRO A 173 29.56 3.23 -4.60
N SER A 174 29.93 3.98 -3.56
CA SER A 174 29.74 3.65 -2.15
C SER A 174 28.43 4.17 -1.56
N GLU A 175 27.47 4.59 -2.39
CA GLU A 175 26.16 5.04 -1.94
C GLU A 175 25.43 3.93 -1.17
N PHE A 176 24.96 4.27 0.03
CA PHE A 176 24.05 3.42 0.79
C PHE A 176 22.98 4.27 1.48
N SER A 177 21.96 3.59 1.97
CA SER A 177 20.81 4.25 2.56
C SER A 177 20.23 3.46 3.72
N VAL A 178 19.60 4.18 4.64
CA VAL A 178 18.94 3.66 5.82
C VAL A 178 17.58 4.31 5.95
N GLU A 179 16.53 3.51 5.99
CA GLU A 179 15.19 3.97 6.32
C GLU A 179 14.97 3.93 7.83
N VAL A 180 14.33 4.96 8.36
CA VAL A 180 13.91 5.06 9.76
C VAL A 180 12.42 5.42 9.79
N ASP A 181 11.62 4.54 10.39
CA ASP A 181 10.18 4.76 10.54
C ASP A 181 9.92 6.02 11.36
N HIS A 182 10.52 6.13 12.56
CA HIS A 182 10.42 7.32 13.39
C HIS A 182 11.70 7.61 14.16
N MET A 183 11.98 8.89 14.33
CA MET A 183 13.02 9.40 15.22
C MET A 183 12.43 10.50 16.11
N LEU A 184 12.70 10.43 17.41
CA LEU A 184 12.35 11.48 18.37
C LEU A 184 13.64 11.99 19.03
N ILE A 185 13.93 13.26 18.83
CA ILE A 185 15.13 13.96 19.31
C ILE A 185 14.70 14.86 20.46
N THR A 186 15.03 14.48 21.69
CA THR A 186 14.74 15.26 22.89
C THR A 186 15.99 16.00 23.35
N GLU A 187 15.87 16.79 24.41
CA GLU A 187 17.00 17.48 25.02
C GLU A 187 17.95 16.50 25.75
N ARG A 188 17.59 15.23 25.90
CA ARG A 188 18.39 14.24 26.65
C ARG A 188 18.75 13.01 25.84
N ASN A 189 17.86 12.59 24.94
CA ASN A 189 17.95 11.32 24.24
C ASN A 189 17.56 11.49 22.77
N VAL A 190 18.05 10.58 21.93
CA VAL A 190 17.56 10.42 20.57
C VAL A 190 17.05 8.99 20.41
N PHE A 191 15.75 8.84 20.24
CA PHE A 191 15.08 7.56 20.05
C PHE A 191 14.95 7.28 18.55
N VAL A 192 15.35 6.08 18.13
CA VAL A 192 15.05 5.56 16.79
C VAL A 192 14.07 4.41 16.98
N ILE A 193 12.88 4.57 16.43
CA ILE A 193 11.73 3.71 16.70
C ILE A 193 11.34 3.01 15.40
N GLU A 194 11.41 1.69 15.41
CA GLU A 194 10.88 0.82 14.34
C GLU A 194 9.45 0.39 14.70
N THR A 195 8.54 0.44 13.75
CA THR A 195 7.15 0.03 13.92
C THR A 195 6.90 -1.30 13.23
N LYS A 196 6.26 -2.25 13.91
CA LYS A 196 5.78 -3.50 13.30
C LYS A 196 4.31 -3.73 13.59
N CYS A 197 3.59 -4.24 12.59
CA CYS A 197 2.19 -4.64 12.72
C CYS A 197 2.07 -6.16 12.92
N LYS A 198 1.82 -6.61 14.16
CA LYS A 198 1.65 -8.03 14.53
C LYS A 198 0.67 -8.18 15.69
N SER A 199 -0.11 -9.26 15.68
CA SER A 199 -1.09 -9.63 16.71
C SER A 199 -0.72 -10.98 17.32
N GLY A 200 -1.04 -11.19 18.59
CA GLY A 200 -0.72 -12.41 19.35
C GLY A 200 0.53 -12.28 20.25
N THR A 201 1.11 -13.42 20.62
CA THR A 201 2.28 -13.49 21.51
C THR A 201 3.58 -13.49 20.71
N LEU A 202 4.44 -12.51 20.99
CA LEU A 202 5.72 -12.30 20.34
C LEU A 202 6.87 -12.78 21.25
N SER A 203 7.58 -13.83 20.85
CA SER A 203 8.80 -14.28 21.54
C SER A 203 10.01 -13.50 21.03
N ALA A 204 10.28 -12.35 21.65
CA ALA A 204 11.17 -11.33 21.11
C ALA A 204 12.61 -11.42 21.63
N ARG A 205 13.26 -12.59 21.50
CA ARG A 205 14.64 -12.78 21.97
C ARG A 205 15.63 -11.89 21.22
N ALA A 206 16.50 -11.18 21.93
CA ALA A 206 17.39 -10.16 21.36
C ALA A 206 18.46 -10.74 20.41
N ASP A 207 18.93 -11.96 20.70
CA ASP A 207 19.99 -12.70 20.01
C ASP A 207 19.50 -13.45 18.77
N SER A 208 18.22 -13.82 18.72
CA SER A 208 17.65 -14.57 17.60
C SER A 208 17.60 -13.75 16.29
N PRO A 209 17.89 -14.32 15.11
CA PRO A 209 17.72 -13.62 13.82
C PRO A 209 16.23 -13.37 13.47
N THR A 210 15.34 -14.24 13.94
CA THR A 210 13.89 -14.18 13.77
C THR A 210 13.17 -14.28 15.11
N TRP A 211 11.98 -13.69 15.19
CA TRP A 211 11.07 -13.78 16.30
C TRP A 211 9.86 -14.62 15.89
N LYS A 212 9.45 -15.50 16.79
CA LYS A 212 8.24 -16.29 16.63
C LYS A 212 7.03 -15.49 17.08
N VAL A 213 5.95 -15.55 16.31
CA VAL A 213 4.68 -14.90 16.58
C VAL A 213 3.58 -15.96 16.61
N SER A 214 3.03 -16.21 17.79
CA SER A 214 1.98 -17.20 18.00
C SER A 214 0.62 -16.52 18.10
N SER A 215 -0.32 -16.95 17.26
CA SER A 215 -1.68 -16.42 17.19
C SER A 215 -2.72 -17.55 17.09
N PRO A 216 -4.02 -17.28 17.31
CA PRO A 216 -5.07 -18.26 17.09
C PRO A 216 -5.12 -18.82 15.65
N TYR A 217 -4.55 -18.09 14.69
CA TYR A 217 -4.50 -18.46 13.27
C TYR A 217 -3.24 -19.23 12.89
N GLY A 218 -2.37 -19.53 13.86
CA GLY A 218 -1.12 -20.24 13.67
C GLY A 218 0.12 -19.42 14.06
N ASP A 219 1.26 -20.09 13.91
CA ASP A 219 2.58 -19.55 14.20
C ASP A 219 3.21 -18.97 12.92
N THR A 220 3.82 -17.78 13.05
CA THR A 220 4.58 -17.15 11.96
C THR A 220 5.90 -16.61 12.47
N ASP A 221 6.90 -16.56 11.60
CA ASP A 221 8.16 -15.90 11.90
C ASP A 221 8.17 -14.45 11.41
N MET A 222 8.93 -13.63 12.11
CA MET A 222 9.23 -12.26 11.74
C MET A 222 10.73 -12.03 11.88
N ARG A 223 11.33 -11.24 11.00
CA ARG A 223 12.71 -10.77 11.21
C ARG A 223 12.81 -10.01 12.52
N ASN A 224 13.92 -10.18 13.23
CA ASN A 224 14.19 -9.42 14.46
C ASN A 224 14.27 -7.91 14.15
N ALA A 225 13.20 -7.19 14.50
CA ALA A 225 13.08 -5.76 14.28
C ALA A 225 14.08 -4.96 15.13
N LEU A 226 14.46 -5.48 16.30
CA LEU A 226 15.45 -4.84 17.15
C LEU A 226 16.84 -4.84 16.48
N LYS A 227 17.22 -5.93 15.81
CA LYS A 227 18.46 -5.98 15.01
C LYS A 227 18.40 -5.01 13.83
N GLN A 228 17.24 -4.86 13.19
CA GLN A 228 17.06 -3.90 12.09
C GLN A 228 17.32 -2.47 12.57
N VAL A 229 16.66 -2.02 13.65
CA VAL A 229 16.84 -0.66 14.17
C VAL A 229 18.24 -0.43 14.75
N LYS A 230 18.85 -1.42 15.41
CA LYS A 230 20.25 -1.33 15.87
C LYS A 230 21.23 -1.18 14.71
N ASN A 231 20.99 -1.86 13.59
CA ASN A 231 21.82 -1.70 12.39
C ASN A 231 21.66 -0.31 11.78
N ALA A 232 20.44 0.22 11.70
CA ALA A 232 20.18 1.59 11.26
C ALA A 232 20.93 2.60 12.15
N ILE A 233 20.79 2.48 13.48
CA ILE A 233 21.50 3.30 14.46
C ILE A 233 23.02 3.25 14.27
N ARG A 234 23.59 2.04 14.16
CA ARG A 234 25.04 1.86 13.98
C ARG A 234 25.56 2.62 12.76
N VAL A 235 24.78 2.63 11.68
CA VAL A 235 25.12 3.37 10.46
C VAL A 235 24.99 4.87 10.70
N LEU A 236 23.86 5.34 11.22
CA LEU A 236 23.63 6.76 11.51
C LEU A 236 24.73 7.35 12.40
N GLN A 237 25.05 6.69 13.52
CA GLN A 237 26.08 7.16 14.46
C GLN A 237 27.46 7.26 13.81
N ARG A 238 27.82 6.31 12.93
CA ARG A 238 29.11 6.32 12.23
C ARG A 238 29.24 7.43 11.20
N GLN A 239 28.14 7.81 10.56
CA GLN A 239 28.15 8.76 9.44
C GLN A 239 27.90 10.21 9.84
N THR A 240 27.10 10.42 10.89
CA THR A 240 26.61 11.76 11.26
C THR A 240 27.29 12.34 12.51
N ALA A 241 28.23 11.60 13.11
CA ALA A 241 29.01 12.03 14.28
C ALA A 241 28.16 12.67 15.40
N LEU A 242 27.01 12.06 15.70
CA LEU A 242 26.06 12.61 16.66
C LEU A 242 26.66 12.71 18.06
N PRO A 243 26.34 13.77 18.83
CA PRO A 243 26.91 14.01 20.15
C PRO A 243 26.34 13.09 21.25
N CYS A 244 25.58 12.05 20.88
CA CYS A 244 24.91 11.15 21.82
C CYS A 244 24.74 9.73 21.27
N GLU A 245 24.46 8.81 22.18
CA GLU A 245 24.02 7.47 21.80
C GLU A 245 22.56 7.48 21.36
N LEU A 246 22.26 6.76 20.28
CA LEU A 246 20.89 6.58 19.80
C LEU A 246 20.24 5.38 20.51
N ILE A 247 19.02 5.56 21.00
CA ILE A 247 18.27 4.54 21.73
C ILE A 247 17.36 3.78 20.75
N PRO A 248 17.60 2.48 20.50
CA PRO A 248 16.72 1.67 19.67
C PRO A 248 15.44 1.37 20.43
N LEU A 249 14.29 1.57 19.81
CA LEU A 249 12.98 1.11 20.28
C LEU A 249 12.24 0.37 19.16
N VAL A 250 11.43 -0.62 19.52
CA VAL A 250 10.54 -1.34 18.61
C VAL A 250 9.13 -1.26 19.16
N ALA A 251 8.23 -0.60 18.42
CA ALA A 251 6.82 -0.46 18.76
C ALA A 251 5.98 -1.47 17.97
N ILE A 252 5.35 -2.41 18.68
CA ILE A 252 4.47 -3.42 18.08
C ILE A 252 3.02 -2.98 18.20
N LYS A 253 2.34 -2.80 17.06
CA LYS A 253 0.90 -2.53 16.99
C LYS A 253 0.15 -3.74 16.44
N GLY A 254 -0.93 -4.11 17.10
CA GLY A 254 -1.84 -5.14 16.65
C GLY A 254 -2.96 -5.34 17.66
N ASN A 255 -3.69 -6.44 17.51
CA ASN A 255 -4.72 -6.88 18.45
C ASN A 255 -4.09 -7.87 19.44
N ASP A 256 -4.42 -7.72 20.72
CA ASP A 256 -4.02 -8.65 21.79
C ASP A 256 -2.51 -8.96 21.83
N VAL A 257 -1.69 -7.94 21.59
CA VAL A 257 -0.23 -8.09 21.54
C VAL A 257 0.31 -8.39 22.93
N LYS A 258 1.03 -9.50 23.06
CA LYS A 258 1.82 -9.85 24.25
C LYS A 258 3.27 -10.03 23.85
N ILE A 259 4.20 -9.51 24.65
CA ILE A 259 5.63 -9.66 24.41
C ILE A 259 6.15 -10.59 25.50
N ASP A 260 6.60 -11.77 25.08
CA ASP A 260 7.18 -12.78 25.96
C ASP A 260 8.71 -12.75 25.86
N ASN A 261 9.37 -12.71 27.02
CA ASN A 261 10.84 -12.73 27.13
C ASN A 261 11.55 -11.69 26.23
N GLY A 262 10.92 -10.54 26.00
CA GLY A 262 11.46 -9.47 25.16
C GLY A 262 12.36 -8.51 25.95
N PRO A 263 13.37 -7.90 25.31
CA PRO A 263 14.14 -6.83 25.93
C PRO A 263 13.27 -5.60 26.14
N THR A 264 13.65 -4.74 27.08
CA THR A 264 12.88 -3.56 27.52
C THR A 264 12.58 -2.53 26.42
N ASN A 265 13.34 -2.57 25.33
CA ASN A 265 13.15 -1.72 24.17
C ASN A 265 12.25 -2.31 23.08
N VAL A 266 11.63 -3.46 23.31
CA VAL A 266 10.56 -4.00 22.47
C VAL A 266 9.26 -3.89 23.26
N LEU A 267 8.31 -3.12 22.75
CA LEU A 267 7.12 -2.72 23.51
C LEU A 267 5.85 -2.76 22.68
N VAL A 268 4.72 -2.99 23.36
CA VAL A 268 3.39 -2.78 22.77
C VAL A 268 3.21 -1.28 22.56
N ALA A 269 2.85 -0.86 21.34
CA ALA A 269 2.84 0.55 20.94
C ALA A 269 2.07 1.47 21.90
N ALA A 270 1.00 0.98 22.54
CA ALA A 270 0.23 1.75 23.55
C ALA A 270 1.08 2.20 24.76
N ASN A 271 2.16 1.48 25.07
CA ASN A 271 3.06 1.79 26.19
C ASN A 271 4.18 2.76 25.80
N LEU A 272 4.27 3.19 24.53
CA LEU A 272 5.39 3.98 24.02
C LEU A 272 5.62 5.26 24.83
N ALA A 273 4.57 6.04 25.08
CA ALA A 273 4.69 7.30 25.84
C ALA A 273 5.26 7.08 27.26
N ASN A 274 4.87 5.98 27.93
CA ASN A 274 5.38 5.66 29.26
C ASN A 274 6.86 5.29 29.23
N VAL A 275 7.27 4.53 28.21
CA VAL A 275 8.68 4.16 28.02
C VAL A 275 9.52 5.40 27.70
N LEU A 276 9.08 6.25 26.77
CA LEU A 276 9.76 7.51 26.45
C LEU A 276 9.94 8.37 27.71
N ARG A 277 8.88 8.53 28.51
CA ARG A 277 8.95 9.26 29.79
C ARG A 277 9.97 8.65 30.75
N ALA A 278 10.01 7.33 30.88
CA ALA A 278 10.96 6.66 31.77
C ALA A 278 12.42 6.92 31.38
N PHE A 279 12.73 6.92 30.07
CA PHE A 279 14.09 7.23 29.58
C PHE A 279 14.48 8.70 29.81
N GLU A 280 13.54 9.64 29.66
CA GLU A 280 13.83 11.07 29.87
C GLU A 280 14.18 11.41 31.33
N HIS A 281 13.62 10.68 32.31
CA HIS A 281 13.85 10.95 33.74
C HIS A 281 15.02 10.16 34.34
N GLY A 282 15.61 9.23 33.59
CA GLY A 282 16.45 8.17 34.14
C GLY A 282 17.91 8.52 34.48
N LYS A 283 18.53 9.52 33.84
CA LYS A 283 19.96 9.85 34.04
C LYS A 283 20.30 11.32 33.74
N PRO A 284 21.29 11.93 34.41
CA PRO A 284 21.88 13.19 33.98
C PRO A 284 22.73 12.94 32.73
N HIS A 285 22.20 13.31 31.58
CA HIS A 285 22.91 13.35 30.31
C HIS A 285 23.23 14.81 29.93
N PRO A 286 24.25 15.06 29.08
CA PRO A 286 24.45 16.38 28.50
C PRO A 286 23.16 16.83 27.81
N ILE A 287 22.80 18.09 28.01
CA ILE A 287 21.63 18.69 27.36
C ILE A 287 21.96 18.81 25.87
N LEU A 288 21.23 18.06 25.05
CA LEU A 288 21.26 18.13 23.60
C LEU A 288 20.42 19.33 23.16
N ASP A 289 20.84 20.01 22.10
CA ASP A 289 19.95 20.90 21.35
C ASP A 289 19.27 20.09 20.23
N PRO A 290 17.95 19.82 20.32
CA PRO A 290 17.24 19.07 19.28
C PRO A 290 17.31 19.71 17.89
N ALA A 291 17.42 21.04 17.81
CA ALA A 291 17.52 21.74 16.54
C ALA A 291 18.87 21.47 15.87
N SER A 292 19.97 21.59 16.61
CA SER A 292 21.32 21.26 16.12
C SER A 292 21.45 19.81 15.69
N VAL A 293 20.92 18.86 16.48
CA VAL A 293 20.94 17.43 16.10
C VAL A 293 20.15 17.20 14.82
N THR A 294 18.97 17.83 14.68
CA THR A 294 18.17 17.74 13.45
C THR A 294 18.93 18.33 12.25
N ALA A 295 19.63 19.45 12.43
CA ALA A 295 20.41 20.09 11.37
C ALA A 295 21.58 19.23 10.87
N LEU A 296 22.17 18.38 11.72
CA LEU A 296 23.18 17.40 11.30
C LEU A 296 22.60 16.27 10.44
N LEU A 297 21.32 15.94 10.66
CA LEU A 297 20.65 14.83 9.98
C LEU A 297 20.04 15.24 8.64
N LEU A 298 19.51 16.46 8.54
CA LEU A 298 18.78 16.97 7.37
C LEU A 298 19.55 16.88 6.04
N PRO A 299 20.87 17.15 5.96
CA PRO A 299 21.62 17.03 4.71
C PRO A 299 21.63 15.62 4.12
N HIS A 300 21.34 14.60 4.92
CA HIS A 300 21.28 13.21 4.49
C HIS A 300 19.87 12.73 4.17
N VAL A 301 18.84 13.54 4.46
CA VAL A 301 17.44 13.16 4.20
C VAL A 301 17.15 13.28 2.71
N ASN A 302 16.65 12.19 2.12
CA ASN A 302 16.23 12.17 0.72
C ASN A 302 14.76 11.72 0.62
N ASP A 303 13.90 12.64 0.19
CA ASP A 303 12.45 12.40 0.03
C ASP A 303 12.06 12.05 -1.43
N ASP A 304 13.04 11.84 -2.33
CA ASP A 304 12.79 11.45 -3.73
C ASP A 304 12.27 10.00 -3.80
N PRO A 305 11.07 9.77 -4.40
CA PRO A 305 10.57 8.43 -4.65
C PRO A 305 11.54 7.51 -5.39
N ALA A 306 12.38 8.05 -6.30
CA ALA A 306 13.37 7.24 -7.01
C ALA A 306 14.51 6.78 -6.10
N ALA A 307 14.90 7.58 -5.10
CA ALA A 307 15.88 7.16 -4.08
C ALA A 307 15.33 6.03 -3.21
N MET A 308 14.04 6.09 -2.86
CA MET A 308 13.35 5.01 -2.14
C MET A 308 13.29 3.72 -2.98
N GLU A 309 13.01 3.81 -4.28
CA GLU A 309 13.01 2.63 -5.17
C GLU A 309 14.40 1.97 -5.20
N ARG A 310 15.48 2.76 -5.38
CA ARG A 310 16.86 2.27 -5.29
C ARG A 310 17.18 1.65 -3.93
N HIS A 311 16.67 2.22 -2.83
CA HIS A 311 16.82 1.66 -1.49
C HIS A 311 16.18 0.26 -1.39
N ILE A 312 14.92 0.13 -1.85
CA ILE A 312 14.17 -1.14 -1.84
C ILE A 312 14.89 -2.20 -2.67
N GLU A 313 15.37 -1.85 -3.86
CA GLU A 313 16.13 -2.77 -4.73
C GLU A 313 17.41 -3.27 -4.04
N ARG A 314 18.18 -2.38 -3.43
CA ARG A 314 19.40 -2.75 -2.68
C ARG A 314 19.08 -3.62 -1.47
N ALA A 315 18.03 -3.30 -0.72
CA ALA A 315 17.59 -4.07 0.43
C ALA A 315 17.18 -5.50 0.03
N ASN A 316 16.43 -5.63 -1.06
CA ASN A 316 16.03 -6.93 -1.62
C ASN A 316 17.23 -7.74 -2.12
N ALA A 317 18.17 -7.11 -2.84
CA ALA A 317 19.38 -7.77 -3.30
C ALA A 317 20.31 -8.20 -2.13
N ALA A 318 20.38 -7.40 -1.07
CA ALA A 318 21.12 -7.77 0.15
C ALA A 318 20.47 -8.95 0.87
N ARG A 319 19.12 -8.98 0.91
CA ARG A 319 18.37 -10.10 1.47
C ARG A 319 18.60 -11.40 0.70
N ALA A 320 18.47 -11.36 -0.63
CA ALA A 320 18.71 -12.54 -1.47
C ALA A 320 20.13 -13.10 -1.29
N ARG A 321 21.13 -12.22 -1.17
CA ARG A 321 22.52 -12.62 -0.88
C ARG A 321 22.66 -13.28 0.49
N ALA A 322 22.03 -12.72 1.53
CA ALA A 322 22.08 -13.29 2.87
C ALA A 322 21.43 -14.69 2.94
N GLU A 323 20.27 -14.86 2.30
CA GLU A 323 19.60 -16.15 2.18
C GLU A 323 20.48 -17.17 1.45
N MET A 324 21.16 -16.76 0.37
CA MET A 324 22.09 -17.63 -0.36
C MET A 324 23.32 -18.01 0.48
N THR A 325 23.87 -17.07 1.26
CA THR A 325 24.98 -17.36 2.19
C THR A 325 24.57 -18.32 3.30
N GLU A 326 23.35 -18.20 3.85
CA GLU A 326 22.83 -19.15 4.84
C GLU A 326 22.69 -20.56 4.24
N ILE A 327 22.18 -20.68 3.02
CA ILE A 327 22.09 -21.97 2.30
C ILE A 327 23.48 -22.57 2.09
N VAL A 328 24.45 -21.76 1.62
CA VAL A 328 25.83 -22.23 1.41
C VAL A 328 26.46 -22.68 2.72
N ASN A 329 26.31 -21.91 3.80
CA ASN A 329 26.85 -22.28 5.12
C ASN A 329 26.16 -23.54 5.69
N ALA A 330 24.86 -23.70 5.49
CA ALA A 330 24.14 -24.91 5.89
C ALA A 330 24.55 -26.13 5.05
N ALA A 331 24.90 -25.94 3.78
CA ALA A 331 25.38 -26.99 2.89
C ALA A 331 26.88 -27.32 3.09
N SER A 332 27.68 -26.37 3.57
CA SER A 332 29.12 -26.55 3.83
C SER A 332 29.42 -27.15 5.21
N ILE A 333 28.41 -27.26 6.09
CA ILE A 333 28.47 -28.07 7.31
C ILE A 333 28.03 -29.49 6.93
N ARG A 334 28.90 -30.23 6.25
CA ARG A 334 28.83 -31.69 6.09
C ARG A 334 30.21 -32.29 6.18
#